data_AF-A0A660V6F6-F1
#
_entry.id   AF-A0A660V6F6-F1
#
_cell.length_a   1.000
_cell.length_b   1.000
_cell.length_c   1.000
_cell.angle_alpha   90.00
_cell.angle_beta   90.00
_cell.angle_gamma   90.00
#
_symmetry.space_group_name_H-M   'P 1'
#
loop_
_entity.id
_entity.type
_entity.pdbx_description
1 polymer ?
#
loop_
_entity_poly.entity_id
_entity_poly.type
_entity_poly.pdbx_seq_one_letter_code
_entity_poly.pdbx_strand_id
1 'polypeptide(L)'
;MDYICHSEDDIKKMLEAIGVSSIDELFESVPEKVRFKGELRLPRPMSEMELRRHFEELACRNATDVACFAGGGCWRHFVPTLVDHLANRAEFYTAYTPYQAEASQGTLQTIFEYQSCICELTGMDVSNASHYDGAAATA
;
A
#
# COMPACT_ATOMS: atom_id res chain seq x y z
N MET A 1 -7.98 -6.18 -15.32
CA MET A 1 -7.46 -4.83 -15.60
C MET A 1 -5.96 -5.00 -15.64
N ASP A 2 -5.32 -4.67 -16.76
CA ASP A 2 -3.87 -4.88 -16.89
C ASP A 2 -3.13 -3.89 -15.99
N TYR A 3 -2.12 -4.39 -15.28
CA TYR A 3 -1.30 -3.58 -14.38
C TYR A 3 -0.47 -2.55 -15.16
N ILE A 4 -0.05 -2.91 -16.37
CA ILE A 4 0.69 -2.04 -17.28
C ILE A 4 -0.33 -1.31 -18.14
N CYS A 5 -0.30 0.03 -18.09
CA CYS A 5 -1.28 0.88 -18.75
C CYS A 5 -0.97 1.20 -20.21
N HIS A 6 0.26 0.94 -20.68
CA HIS A 6 0.70 1.26 -22.03
C HIS A 6 0.47 0.10 -23.00
N SER A 7 -0.21 0.38 -24.11
CA SER A 7 -0.31 -0.55 -25.23
C SER A 7 1.00 -0.61 -26.02
N GLU A 8 1.15 -1.61 -26.89
CA GLU A 8 2.30 -1.71 -27.81
C GLU A 8 2.40 -0.46 -28.71
N ASP A 9 1.27 0.11 -29.12
CA ASP A 9 1.22 1.34 -29.92
C ASP A 9 1.67 2.57 -29.11
N ASP A 10 1.32 2.65 -27.83
CA ASP A 10 1.79 3.73 -26.95
C ASP A 10 3.30 3.65 -26.75
N ILE A 11 3.81 2.44 -26.48
CA ILE A 11 5.25 2.18 -26.34
C ILE A 11 5.97 2.62 -27.62
N LYS A 12 5.47 2.21 -28.80
CA LYS A 12 6.08 2.58 -30.08
C LYS A 12 6.15 4.10 -30.29
N LYS A 13 5.05 4.81 -30.03
CA LYS A 13 5.01 6.29 -30.14
C LYS A 13 5.96 6.97 -29.15
N MET A 14 6.07 6.45 -27.93
CA MET A 14 6.97 6.98 -26.91
C MET A 14 8.44 6.77 -27.30
N LEU A 15 8.81 5.59 -27.81
CA LEU A 15 10.17 5.30 -28.29
C LEU A 15 10.55 6.19 -29.48
N GLU A 16 9.63 6.37 -30.45
CA GLU A 16 9.83 7.28 -31.59
C GLU A 16 10.02 8.74 -31.13
N ALA A 17 9.22 9.20 -30.16
CA ALA A 17 9.30 10.57 -29.65
C ALA A 17 10.64 10.90 -28.96
N ILE A 18 11.27 9.92 -28.31
CA ILE A 18 12.56 10.09 -27.63
C ILE A 18 13.76 9.63 -28.50
N GLY A 19 13.51 9.09 -29.69
CA GLY A 19 14.52 8.74 -30.69
C GLY A 19 15.32 7.46 -30.42
N VAL A 20 14.76 6.51 -29.65
CA VAL A 20 15.38 5.20 -29.37
C VAL A 20 14.64 4.09 -30.10
N SER A 21 15.31 2.98 -30.41
CA SER A 21 14.72 1.91 -31.22
C SER A 21 14.12 0.76 -30.40
N SER A 22 14.45 0.66 -29.11
CA SER A 22 14.01 -0.42 -28.22
C SER A 22 13.92 0.02 -26.75
N ILE A 23 13.18 -0.77 -25.95
CA ILE A 23 13.15 -0.60 -24.49
C ILE A 23 14.53 -0.86 -23.87
N ASP A 24 15.32 -1.77 -24.43
CA ASP A 24 16.64 -2.14 -23.90
C ASP A 24 17.64 -0.97 -23.91
N GLU A 25 17.52 -0.07 -24.90
CA GLU A 25 18.32 1.17 -24.98
C GLU A 25 18.07 2.09 -23.77
N LEU A 26 16.89 2.07 -23.17
CA LEU A 26 16.57 2.89 -21.99
C LEU A 26 17.40 2.51 -20.76
N PHE A 27 17.93 1.28 -20.73
CA PHE A 27 18.70 0.75 -19.62
C PHE A 27 20.21 0.86 -19.81
N GLU A 28 20.70 1.50 -20.88
CA GLU A 28 22.14 1.67 -21.15
C GLU A 28 22.91 2.30 -19.99
N SER A 29 22.27 3.19 -19.23
CA SER A 29 22.82 3.85 -18.04
C SER A 29 23.16 2.89 -16.89
N VAL A 30 22.54 1.71 -16.84
CA VAL A 30 22.86 0.67 -15.86
C VAL A 30 24.10 -0.10 -16.35
N PRO A 31 25.24 -0.12 -15.64
CA PRO A 31 26.43 -0.81 -16.12
C PRO A 31 26.18 -2.30 -16.35
N GLU A 32 26.59 -2.83 -17.50
CA GLU A 32 26.32 -4.23 -17.89
C GLU A 32 26.80 -5.24 -16.83
N LYS A 33 27.91 -4.94 -16.15
CA LYS A 33 28.49 -5.77 -15.09
C LYS A 33 27.59 -5.97 -13.87
N VAL A 34 26.61 -5.09 -13.64
CA VAL A 34 25.65 -5.19 -12.54
C VAL A 34 24.24 -5.59 -13.00
N ARG A 35 24.02 -5.71 -14.31
CA ARG A 35 22.72 -6.16 -14.83
C ARG A 35 22.54 -7.65 -14.54
N PHE A 36 21.38 -8.01 -14.01
CA PHE A 36 21.02 -9.40 -13.81
C PHE A 36 20.73 -10.06 -15.17
N LYS A 37 21.47 -11.12 -15.51
CA LYS A 37 21.38 -11.83 -16.81
C LYS A 37 20.62 -13.15 -16.74
N GLY A 38 20.16 -13.54 -15.55
CA GLY A 38 19.42 -14.78 -15.36
C GLY A 38 17.92 -14.56 -15.49
N GLU A 39 17.18 -15.65 -15.38
CA GLU A 39 15.75 -15.61 -15.12
C GLU A 39 15.51 -15.52 -13.61
N LEU A 40 14.54 -14.69 -13.21
CA LEU A 40 14.10 -14.67 -11.82
C LEU A 40 13.48 -16.03 -11.49
N ARG A 41 13.95 -16.67 -10.41
CA ARG A 41 13.43 -17.96 -9.94
C ARG A 41 12.10 -17.76 -9.21
N LEU A 42 11.07 -17.42 -9.96
CA LEU A 42 9.71 -17.18 -9.47
C LEU A 42 8.78 -18.32 -9.92
N PRO A 43 7.70 -18.59 -9.17
CA PRO A 43 6.61 -19.43 -9.64
C PRO A 43 6.00 -18.90 -10.94
N ARG A 44 5.28 -19.76 -11.66
CA ARG A 44 4.54 -19.34 -12.85
C ARG A 44 3.51 -18.26 -12.48
N PRO A 45 3.24 -17.30 -13.39
CA PRO A 45 2.21 -16.31 -13.16
C PRO A 45 0.85 -16.99 -12.97
N MET A 46 0.06 -16.43 -12.08
CA MET A 46 -1.33 -16.82 -11.83
C MET A 46 -2.25 -15.77 -12.42
N SER A 47 -3.38 -16.19 -13.00
CA SER A 47 -4.50 -15.29 -13.25
C SER A 47 -5.05 -14.71 -11.95
N GLU A 48 -5.81 -13.62 -12.01
CA GLU A 48 -6.41 -13.01 -10.82
C GLU A 48 -7.27 -14.02 -10.03
N MET A 49 -8.03 -14.86 -10.73
CA MET A 49 -8.87 -15.88 -10.10
C MET A 49 -8.06 -16.97 -9.40
N GLU A 50 -6.96 -17.41 -10.01
CA GLU A 50 -6.05 -18.38 -9.40
C GLU A 50 -5.35 -17.78 -8.17
N LEU A 51 -4.92 -16.53 -8.26
CA LEU A 51 -4.26 -15.82 -7.16
C LEU A 51 -5.18 -15.63 -5.96
N ARG A 52 -6.44 -15.23 -6.19
CA ARG A 52 -7.46 -15.10 -5.12
C ARG A 52 -7.68 -16.43 -4.42
N ARG A 53 -7.94 -17.50 -5.17
CA ARG A 53 -8.13 -18.84 -4.60
C ARG A 53 -6.90 -19.32 -3.83
N HIS A 54 -5.70 -19.06 -4.35
CA HIS A 54 -4.46 -19.43 -3.68
C HIS A 54 -4.32 -18.77 -2.30
N PHE A 55 -4.62 -17.47 -2.19
CA PHE A 55 -4.58 -16.77 -0.91
C PHE A 55 -5.71 -17.17 0.04
N GLU A 56 -6.91 -17.48 -0.47
CA GLU A 56 -8.01 -18.03 0.33
C GLU A 56 -7.63 -19.39 0.95
N GLU A 57 -7.04 -20.29 0.17
CA GLU A 57 -6.54 -21.59 0.65
C GLU A 57 -5.46 -21.44 1.71
N LEU A 58 -4.54 -20.48 1.54
CA LEU A 58 -3.53 -20.15 2.55
C LEU A 58 -4.16 -19.58 3.82
N ALA A 59 -5.14 -18.67 3.70
CA ALA A 59 -5.82 -18.06 4.83
C ALA A 59 -6.58 -19.10 5.68
N CYS A 60 -7.18 -20.11 5.05
CA CYS A 60 -7.87 -21.22 5.73
C CYS A 60 -6.96 -22.06 6.66
N ARG A 61 -5.63 -21.90 6.58
CA ARG A 61 -4.69 -22.60 7.46
C ARG A 61 -4.50 -21.88 8.80
N ASN A 62 -4.99 -20.66 8.94
CA ASN A 62 -4.91 -19.88 10.18
C ASN A 62 -6.04 -20.26 11.15
N ALA A 63 -5.74 -20.27 12.45
CA ALA A 63 -6.76 -20.43 13.49
C ALA A 63 -7.37 -19.06 13.85
N THR A 64 -8.41 -18.65 13.13
CA THR A 64 -9.05 -17.33 13.31
C THR A 64 -10.20 -17.32 14.32
N ASP A 65 -10.83 -18.48 14.53
CA ASP A 65 -12.04 -18.61 15.36
C ASP A 65 -11.74 -18.91 16.83
N VAL A 66 -10.55 -18.53 17.29
CA VAL A 66 -10.12 -18.72 18.68
C VAL A 66 -10.28 -17.43 19.47
N ALA A 67 -10.65 -17.55 20.74
CA ALA A 67 -10.58 -16.43 21.66
C ALA A 67 -9.12 -16.21 22.09
N CYS A 68 -8.59 -15.01 21.83
CA CYS A 68 -7.25 -14.63 22.24
C CYS A 68 -7.34 -13.60 23.38
N PHE A 69 -6.82 -13.99 24.55
CA PHE A 69 -6.75 -13.13 25.75
C PHE A 69 -5.30 -12.88 26.20
N ALA A 70 -4.32 -13.06 25.30
CA ALA A 70 -2.90 -12.91 25.63
C ALA A 70 -2.49 -11.46 25.95
N GLY A 71 -3.28 -10.46 25.49
CA GLY A 71 -2.97 -9.04 25.68
C GLY A 71 -1.69 -8.63 24.94
N GLY A 72 -0.86 -7.81 25.59
CA GLY A 72 0.44 -7.40 25.03
C GLY A 72 0.37 -6.28 23.99
N GLY A 73 -0.55 -5.33 24.15
CA GLY A 73 -0.70 -4.20 23.21
C GLY A 73 -1.66 -4.48 22.05
N CYS A 74 -2.19 -5.70 21.94
CA CYS A 74 -3.16 -6.08 20.92
C CYS A 74 -4.36 -6.79 21.54
N TRP A 75 -5.57 -6.33 21.21
CA TRP A 75 -6.82 -6.86 21.74
C TRP A 75 -7.88 -6.95 20.67
N ARG A 76 -8.67 -8.02 20.70
CA ARG A 76 -9.83 -8.18 19.83
C ARG A 76 -10.88 -7.13 20.20
N HIS A 77 -11.30 -6.33 19.23
CA HIS A 77 -12.34 -5.32 19.38
C HIS A 77 -13.35 -5.43 18.24
N PHE A 78 -14.55 -4.90 18.45
CA PHE A 78 -15.54 -4.78 17.40
C PHE A 78 -15.11 -3.69 16.42
N VAL A 79 -14.97 -4.05 15.14
CA VAL A 79 -14.71 -3.11 14.05
C VAL A 79 -16.04 -2.85 13.34
N PRO A 80 -16.57 -1.62 13.35
CA PRO A 80 -17.80 -1.29 12.64
C PRO A 80 -17.66 -1.56 11.14
N THR A 81 -18.72 -2.08 10.50
CA THR A 81 -18.73 -2.40 9.06
C THR A 81 -18.40 -1.22 8.14
N LEU A 82 -18.64 0.01 8.61
CA LEU A 82 -18.26 1.24 7.91
C LEU A 82 -16.75 1.35 7.70
N VAL A 83 -15.93 0.81 8.62
CA VAL A 83 -14.46 0.87 8.52
C VAL A 83 -13.98 0.08 7.30
N ASP A 84 -14.49 -1.14 7.10
CA ASP A 84 -14.16 -1.94 5.91
C ASP A 84 -14.64 -1.26 4.63
N HIS A 85 -15.81 -0.62 4.67
CA HIS A 85 -16.31 0.13 3.52
C HIS A 85 -15.36 1.28 3.15
N LEU A 86 -14.88 2.05 4.12
CA LEU A 86 -13.91 3.13 3.90
C LEU A 86 -12.55 2.60 3.44
N ALA A 87 -12.04 1.53 4.05
CA ALA A 87 -10.76 0.93 3.70
C ALA A 87 -10.72 0.40 2.24
N ASN A 88 -11.87 0.02 1.68
CA ASN A 88 -11.98 -0.45 0.29
C ASN A 88 -12.14 0.69 -0.73
N ARG A 89 -12.23 1.96 -0.31
CA ARG A 89 -12.36 3.10 -1.20
C ARG A 89 -11.00 3.62 -1.65
N ALA A 90 -10.76 3.56 -2.96
CA ALA A 90 -9.48 3.96 -3.56
C ALA A 90 -9.08 5.40 -3.24
N GLU A 91 -10.05 6.29 -3.06
CA GLU A 91 -9.81 7.70 -2.73
C GLU A 91 -9.11 7.88 -1.37
N PHE A 92 -9.17 6.89 -0.47
CA PHE A 92 -8.53 6.94 0.84
C PHE A 92 -7.15 6.27 0.88
N TYR A 93 -6.88 5.25 0.05
CA TYR A 93 -5.62 4.49 0.12
C TYR A 93 -4.67 4.69 -1.07
N THR A 94 -5.11 5.33 -2.16
CA THR A 94 -4.23 5.59 -3.32
C THR A 94 -3.52 6.94 -3.24
N ALA A 95 -4.07 7.90 -2.48
CA ALA A 95 -3.39 9.15 -2.18
C ALA A 95 -2.20 8.91 -1.23
N TYR A 96 -1.13 9.68 -1.40
CA TYR A 96 0.05 9.61 -0.53
C TYR A 96 0.06 10.76 0.48
N THR A 97 1.23 11.08 1.05
CA THR A 97 1.41 12.19 1.99
C THR A 97 0.78 13.49 1.43
N PRO A 98 -0.01 14.22 2.24
CA PRO A 98 -0.76 15.40 1.79
C PRO A 98 0.14 16.64 1.61
N TYR A 99 1.18 16.54 0.78
CA TYR A 99 2.10 17.65 0.46
C TYR A 99 1.39 18.80 -0.28
N GLN A 100 0.31 18.50 -1.02
CA GLN A 100 -0.54 19.49 -1.68
C GLN A 100 -1.80 19.70 -0.84
N ALA A 101 -1.72 20.61 0.14
CA ALA A 101 -2.76 20.77 1.16
C ALA A 101 -4.12 21.15 0.57
N GLU A 102 -4.14 21.99 -0.46
CA GLU A 102 -5.34 22.48 -1.16
C GLU A 102 -6.11 21.34 -1.84
N ALA A 103 -5.41 20.29 -2.27
CA ALA A 103 -5.98 19.09 -2.87
C ALA A 103 -6.21 17.95 -1.86
N SER A 104 -5.87 18.14 -0.58
CA SER A 104 -5.83 17.07 0.42
C SER A 104 -6.64 17.36 1.68
N GLN A 105 -7.54 18.35 1.65
CA GLN A 105 -8.27 18.82 2.85
C GLN A 105 -9.07 17.72 3.56
N GLY A 106 -9.61 16.71 2.84
CA GLY A 106 -10.32 15.60 3.46
C GLY A 106 -9.42 14.72 4.35
N THR A 107 -8.23 14.39 3.86
CA THR A 107 -7.21 13.64 4.64
C THR A 107 -6.70 14.46 5.80
N LEU A 108 -6.41 15.75 5.57
CA LEU A 108 -5.94 16.67 6.61
C LEU A 108 -6.99 16.86 7.72
N GLN A 109 -8.28 16.93 7.38
CA GLN A 109 -9.34 16.95 8.38
C GLN A 109 -9.34 15.65 9.20
N THR A 110 -9.26 14.49 8.56
CA THR A 110 -9.23 13.20 9.26
C THR A 110 -8.03 13.11 10.23
N ILE A 111 -6.87 13.63 9.83
CA ILE A 111 -5.68 13.73 10.69
C ILE A 111 -5.96 14.66 11.88
N PHE A 112 -6.57 15.81 11.65
CA PHE A 112 -6.93 16.75 12.71
C PHE A 112 -7.93 16.15 13.71
N GLU A 113 -8.93 15.41 13.24
CA GLU A 113 -9.87 14.70 14.11
C GLU A 113 -9.17 13.62 14.95
N TYR A 114 -8.23 12.88 14.36
CA TYR A 114 -7.39 11.94 15.09
C TYR A 114 -6.58 12.64 16.19
N GLN A 115 -5.89 13.74 15.85
CA GLN A 115 -5.09 14.50 16.81
C GLN A 115 -5.95 15.03 17.95
N SER A 116 -7.12 15.57 17.64
CA SER A 116 -8.08 16.11 18.62
C SER A 116 -8.56 15.01 19.56
N CYS A 117 -8.98 13.86 19.01
CA CYS A 117 -9.41 12.69 19.78
C CYS A 117 -8.31 12.20 20.74
N ILE A 118 -7.06 12.13 20.29
CA ILE A 118 -5.94 11.71 21.15
C ILE A 118 -5.67 12.76 22.24
N CYS A 119 -5.71 14.05 21.93
CA CYS A 119 -5.54 15.12 22.92
C CYS A 119 -6.63 15.06 23.99
N GLU A 120 -7.90 14.92 23.59
CA GLU A 120 -9.03 14.77 24.52
C GLU A 120 -8.93 13.52 25.39
N LEU A 121 -8.53 12.38 24.81
CA LEU A 121 -8.39 11.12 25.53
C LEU A 121 -7.24 11.14 26.55
N THR A 122 -6.13 11.80 26.22
CA THR A 122 -4.91 11.79 27.03
C THR A 122 -4.77 13.01 27.95
N GLY A 123 -5.53 14.07 27.70
CA GLY A 123 -5.41 15.36 28.39
C GLY A 123 -4.15 16.14 28.01
N MET A 124 -3.54 15.85 26.86
CA MET A 124 -2.34 16.53 26.37
C MET A 124 -2.68 17.68 25.42
N ASP A 125 -1.80 18.67 25.33
CA ASP A 125 -2.04 19.87 24.52
C ASP A 125 -1.92 19.62 23.00
N VAL A 126 -1.07 18.67 22.59
CA VAL A 126 -0.75 18.39 21.18
C VAL A 126 -0.52 16.90 20.97
N SER A 127 -0.98 16.40 19.82
CA SER A 127 -0.68 15.07 19.29
C SER A 127 -0.12 15.17 17.87
N ASN A 128 0.72 14.22 17.47
CA ASN A 128 1.18 14.10 16.09
C ASN A 128 0.15 13.35 15.22
N ALA A 129 0.44 13.20 13.93
CA ALA A 129 -0.43 12.49 12.98
C ALA A 129 -0.21 10.96 12.94
N SER A 130 0.09 10.33 14.09
CA SER A 130 0.45 8.92 14.32
C SER A 130 1.96 8.59 14.38
N HIS A 131 2.26 7.36 14.79
CA HIS A 131 3.58 6.71 14.77
C HIS A 131 3.40 5.24 14.34
N TYR A 132 4.50 4.54 14.01
CA TYR A 132 4.43 3.17 13.48
C TYR A 132 3.76 2.16 14.41
N ASP A 133 4.14 2.17 15.69
CA ASP A 133 3.58 1.32 16.74
C ASP A 133 3.87 1.92 18.12
N GLY A 134 3.32 1.31 19.18
CA GLY A 134 3.48 1.78 20.55
C GLY A 134 4.89 1.67 21.10
N ALA A 135 5.69 0.68 20.68
CA ALA A 135 7.07 0.53 21.16
C ALA A 135 7.97 1.61 20.57
N ALA A 136 7.89 1.81 19.25
CA ALA A 136 8.62 2.84 18.53
C ALA A 136 8.23 4.26 18.99
N ALA A 137 6.99 4.47 19.43
CA ALA A 137 6.54 5.76 19.97
C ALA A 137 7.11 6.09 21.36
N THR A 138 7.58 5.09 22.11
CA THR A 138 8.13 5.28 23.47
C THR A 138 9.65 5.49 23.52
N ALA A 139 10.35 5.18 22.43
CA ALA A 139 11.80 5.23 22.32
C ALA A 139 12.29 6.63 21.93
#